data_AF-A0A925VHP6-F1
#
_entry.id   AF-A0A925VHP6-F1
#
_cell.length_a   1.000
_cell.length_b   1.000
_cell.length_c   1.000
_cell.angle_alpha   90.00
_cell.angle_beta   90.00
_cell.angle_gamma   90.00
#
_symmetry.space_group_name_H-M   'P 1'
#
loop_
_entity.id
_entity.type
_entity.pdbx_description
1 polymer ?
#
loop_
_entity_poly.entity_id
_entity_poly.type
_entity_poly.pdbx_seq_one_letter_code
_entity_poly.pdbx_strand_id
1 'polypeptide(L)'
;MEYRARYHLPEPPATIAIDDCALLDVDITNTGATPWPHSGARRITLSYRWLDALGRLLPSEGTQAPLPRTVAPNETVRLEVQIETPARPGEHTLQVELVE
;
A
#
# COMPACT_ATOMS: atom_id res chain seq x y z
N MET A 1 -17.45 -8.92 0.82
CA MET A 1 -16.45 -9.80 0.20
C MET A 1 -15.22 -9.71 1.06
N GLU A 2 -14.62 -10.81 1.49
CA GLU A 2 -13.39 -10.77 2.28
C GLU A 2 -12.19 -10.74 1.33
N TYR A 3 -11.55 -9.58 1.20
CA TYR A 3 -10.28 -9.45 0.50
C TYR A 3 -9.17 -9.92 1.44
N ARG A 4 -8.54 -11.05 1.10
CA ARG A 4 -7.39 -11.59 1.84
C ARG A 4 -6.16 -11.47 0.99
N ALA A 5 -5.16 -10.75 1.52
CA ALA A 5 -3.90 -10.52 0.85
C ALA A 5 -2.73 -10.96 1.73
N ARG A 6 -1.65 -11.40 1.10
CA ARG A 6 -0.33 -11.46 1.71
C ARG A 6 0.52 -10.37 1.06
N TYR A 7 1.23 -9.62 1.89
CA TYR A 7 2.13 -8.56 1.44
C TYR A 7 3.57 -9.00 1.69
N HIS A 8 4.44 -8.69 0.74
CA HIS A 8 5.88 -8.78 0.89
C HIS A 8 6.48 -7.44 0.48
N LEU A 9 7.07 -6.76 1.45
CA LEU A 9 7.70 -5.45 1.28
C LEU A 9 9.22 -5.65 1.44
N PRO A 10 10.05 -4.94 0.66
CA PRO A 10 11.46 -4.80 0.97
C PRO A 10 11.62 -4.00 2.27
N GLU A 11 12.79 -4.10 2.89
CA GLU A 11 13.13 -3.21 4.00
C GLU A 11 13.16 -1.76 3.49
N PRO A 12 12.34 -0.85 4.03
CA PRO A 12 12.36 0.53 3.59
C PRO A 12 13.71 1.19 3.95
N PRO A 13 14.15 2.21 3.21
CA PRO A 13 15.30 3.01 3.63
C PRO A 13 15.05 3.57 5.04
N ALA A 14 16.06 3.48 5.90
CA ALA A 14 15.94 3.82 7.32
C ALA A 14 15.61 5.31 7.59
N THR A 15 15.74 6.18 6.58
CA THR A 15 15.41 7.60 6.69
C THR A 15 15.04 8.16 5.33
N ILE A 16 13.98 8.95 5.27
CA ILE A 16 13.54 9.71 4.09
C ILE A 16 13.45 11.18 4.54
N ALA A 17 13.95 12.10 3.71
CA ALA A 17 13.85 13.53 4.00
C ALA A 17 12.37 13.99 3.98
N ILE A 18 12.01 14.96 4.80
CA ILE A 18 10.67 15.57 4.74
C ILE A 18 10.49 16.22 3.37
N ASP A 19 9.26 16.20 2.86
CA ASP A 19 8.84 16.73 1.55
C ASP A 19 9.45 15.97 0.36
N ASP A 20 10.16 14.87 0.62
CA ASP A 20 10.65 13.96 -0.40
C ASP A 20 9.67 12.79 -0.62
N CYS A 21 9.79 12.18 -1.80
CA CYS A 21 9.02 11.00 -2.20
C CYS A 21 9.94 9.79 -2.37
N ALA A 22 9.51 8.64 -1.85
CA ALA A 22 10.19 7.36 -2.06
C ALA A 22 9.33 6.42 -2.90
N LEU A 23 9.96 5.51 -3.64
CA LEU A 23 9.26 4.42 -4.32
C LEU A 23 9.40 3.14 -3.49
N LEU A 24 8.29 2.46 -3.26
CA LEU A 24 8.24 1.19 -2.56
C LEU A 24 7.66 0.12 -3.48
N ASP A 25 8.48 -0.86 -3.82
CA ASP A 25 8.03 -2.10 -4.45
C ASP A 25 7.28 -2.95 -3.43
N VAL A 26 6.06 -3.38 -3.76
CA VAL A 26 5.25 -4.26 -2.93
C VAL A 26 4.78 -5.44 -3.76
N ASP A 27 5.16 -6.64 -3.35
CA ASP A 27 4.59 -7.86 -3.89
C ASP A 27 3.34 -8.22 -3.09
N ILE A 28 2.19 -8.25 -3.77
CA ILE A 28 0.91 -8.63 -3.17
C ILE A 28 0.40 -9.93 -3.78
N THR A 29 0.01 -10.88 -2.92
CA THR A 29 -0.61 -12.15 -3.33
C THR A 29 -2.07 -12.19 -2.90
N ASN A 30 -2.96 -12.52 -3.83
CA ASN A 30 -4.36 -12.79 -3.50
C ASN A 30 -4.49 -14.15 -2.82
N THR A 31 -4.71 -14.14 -1.50
CA THR A 31 -4.94 -15.35 -0.70
C THR A 31 -6.43 -15.58 -0.43
N GLY A 32 -7.30 -14.77 -1.04
CA GLY A 32 -8.75 -14.90 -1.02
C GLY A 32 -9.27 -15.83 -2.11
N ALA A 33 -10.60 -16.01 -2.12
CA ALA A 33 -11.29 -16.83 -3.11
C ALA A 33 -11.89 -16.02 -4.28
N THR A 34 -11.85 -14.69 -4.21
CA THR A 34 -12.46 -13.79 -5.20
C THR A 34 -11.36 -13.01 -5.95
N PRO A 35 -11.46 -12.87 -7.28
CA PRO A 35 -10.53 -12.03 -8.04
C PRO A 35 -10.61 -10.56 -7.61
N TRP A 36 -9.48 -9.87 -7.63
CA TRP A 36 -9.41 -8.43 -7.42
C TRP A 36 -9.50 -7.72 -8.76
N PRO A 37 -10.63 -7.06 -9.08
CA PRO A 37 -10.75 -6.32 -10.33
C PRO A 37 -9.81 -5.11 -10.34
N HIS A 38 -9.18 -4.83 -11.47
CA HIS A 38 -8.31 -3.65 -11.64
C HIS A 38 -9.04 -2.42 -12.18
N SER A 39 -10.30 -2.57 -12.61
CA SER A 39 -11.09 -1.53 -13.24
C SER A 39 -12.57 -1.64 -12.89
N GLY A 40 -13.34 -0.60 -13.21
CA GLY A 40 -14.76 -0.49 -12.86
C GLY A 40 -15.02 0.06 -11.47
N ALA A 41 -16.29 -0.02 -11.04
CA ALA A 41 -16.79 0.60 -9.81
C ALA A 41 -16.31 -0.06 -8.51
N ARG A 42 -15.71 -1.26 -8.61
CA ARG A 42 -15.20 -2.04 -7.48
C ARG A 42 -13.71 -2.33 -7.60
N ARG A 43 -12.98 -1.50 -8.37
CA ARG A 43 -11.57 -1.75 -8.65
C ARG A 43 -10.80 -1.73 -7.34
N ILE A 44 -9.85 -2.65 -7.19
CA ILE A 44 -8.95 -2.66 -6.05
C ILE A 44 -7.68 -1.90 -6.43
N THR A 45 -7.13 -1.14 -5.50
CA THR A 45 -5.84 -0.47 -5.60
C THR A 45 -5.03 -0.70 -4.32
N LEU A 46 -3.71 -0.54 -4.41
CA LEU A 46 -2.83 -0.56 -3.24
C LEU A 46 -2.64 0.87 -2.75
N SER A 47 -2.78 1.10 -1.46
CA SER A 47 -2.56 2.39 -0.80
C SER A 47 -1.76 2.19 0.48
N TYR A 48 -1.52 3.28 1.19
CA TYR A 48 -0.92 3.26 2.50
C TYR A 48 -1.51 4.33 3.42
N ARG A 49 -1.25 4.18 4.72
CA ARG A 49 -1.51 5.16 5.75
C ARG A 49 -0.29 5.32 6.64
N TRP A 50 -0.12 6.53 7.18
CA TRP A 50 0.91 6.80 8.18
C TRP A 50 0.35 6.72 9.58
N LEU A 51 1.11 6.09 10.47
CA LEU A 51 0.86 6.09 11.91
C LEU A 51 2.01 6.82 12.60
N ASP A 52 1.68 7.62 13.61
CA ASP A 52 2.71 8.25 14.47
C ASP A 52 3.40 7.21 15.37
N ALA A 53 4.40 7.65 16.12
CA ALA A 53 5.15 6.80 17.06
C ALA A 53 4.28 6.13 18.15
N LEU A 54 3.04 6.60 18.37
CA LEU A 54 2.09 6.00 19.30
C LEU A 54 1.10 5.04 18.59
N GLY A 55 1.29 4.80 17.29
CA GLY A 55 0.40 3.99 16.47
C GLY A 55 -0.92 4.69 16.13
N ARG A 56 -1.00 6.02 16.22
CA ARG A 56 -2.21 6.76 15.85
C ARG A 56 -2.18 7.12 14.38
N LEU A 57 -3.29 6.87 13.70
CA LEU A 57 -3.46 7.21 12.30
C LEU A 57 -3.33 8.72 12.07
N LEU A 58 -2.49 9.11 11.12
CA LEU A 58 -2.39 10.48 10.63
C LEU A 58 -3.50 10.78 9.61
N PRO A 59 -3.95 12.04 9.50
CA PRO A 59 -5.05 12.43 8.62
C PRO A 59 -4.69 12.43 7.12
N SER A 60 -3.41 12.24 6.77
CA SER A 60 -2.97 12.15 5.38
C SER A 60 -3.29 10.76 4.80
N GLU A 61 -4.06 10.74 3.71
CA GLU A 61 -4.24 9.53 2.90
C GLU A 61 -3.01 9.34 2.00
N GLY A 62 -2.57 8.09 1.83
CA GLY A 62 -1.48 7.76 0.92
C GLY A 62 -1.89 7.81 -0.56
N THR A 63 -0.89 7.85 -1.43
CA THR A 63 -1.12 7.68 -2.87
C THR A 63 -1.65 6.27 -3.18
N GLN A 64 -2.37 6.14 -4.29
CA GLN A 64 -2.90 4.86 -4.74
C GLN A 64 -2.15 4.35 -5.98
N ALA A 65 -1.67 3.11 -5.91
CA ALA A 65 -1.13 2.38 -7.05
C ALA A 65 -2.20 1.42 -7.60
N PRO A 66 -2.68 1.62 -8.85
CA PRO A 66 -3.66 0.74 -9.46
C PRO A 66 -3.06 -0.63 -9.78
N LEU A 67 -3.89 -1.68 -9.69
CA LEU A 67 -3.47 -3.01 -10.15
C LEU A 67 -3.20 -2.99 -11.66
N PRO A 68 -2.12 -3.62 -12.16
CA PRO A 68 -1.82 -3.65 -13.60
C PRO A 68 -2.80 -4.52 -14.39
N ARG A 69 -3.50 -5.42 -13.70
CA ARG A 69 -4.49 -6.37 -14.23
C ARG A 69 -5.33 -6.92 -13.09
N THR A 70 -6.45 -7.56 -13.41
CA THR A 70 -7.22 -8.33 -12.43
C THR A 70 -6.33 -9.43 -11.84
N VAL A 71 -6.35 -9.58 -10.51
CA VAL A 71 -5.52 -10.55 -9.77
C VAL A 71 -6.41 -11.67 -9.25
N ALA A 72 -6.31 -12.85 -9.86
CA ALA A 72 -7.07 -14.04 -9.46
C ALA A 72 -6.55 -14.65 -8.15
N PRO A 73 -7.31 -15.53 -7.49
CA PRO A 73 -6.84 -16.29 -6.34
C PRO A 73 -5.48 -16.98 -6.57
N ASN A 74 -4.59 -16.87 -5.58
CA ASN A 74 -3.21 -17.34 -5.55
C ASN A 74 -2.25 -16.64 -6.54
N GLU A 75 -2.69 -15.63 -7.28
CA GLU A 75 -1.78 -14.83 -8.10
C GLU A 75 -1.06 -13.76 -7.28
N THR A 76 0.16 -13.45 -7.71
CA THR A 76 0.99 -12.37 -7.18
C THR A 76 1.20 -11.29 -8.24
N VAL A 77 1.15 -10.03 -7.84
CA VAL A 77 1.59 -8.89 -8.65
C VAL A 77 2.54 -8.01 -7.84
N ARG A 78 3.51 -7.42 -8.54
CA ARG A 78 4.37 -6.36 -8.01
C ARG A 78 3.78 -5.01 -8.35
N LEU A 79 3.78 -4.10 -7.38
CA LEU A 79 3.33 -2.72 -7.51
C LEU A 79 4.41 -1.80 -6.99
N GLU A 80 4.61 -0.68 -7.67
CA GLU A 80 5.41 0.42 -7.16
C GLU A 80 4.47 1.48 -6.58
N VAL A 81 4.63 1.78 -5.30
CA VAL A 81 3.84 2.80 -4.59
C VAL A 81 4.73 4.00 -4.30
N GLN A 82 4.29 5.19 -4.69
CA GLN A 82 4.96 6.44 -4.34
C GLN A 82 4.58 6.87 -2.92
N ILE A 83 5.52 6.86 -2.01
CA ILE A 83 5.34 7.25 -0.62
C ILE A 83 5.78 8.70 -0.43
N GLU A 84 4.84 9.53 0.01
CA GLU A 84 5.07 10.89 0.47
C GLU A 84 5.28 10.90 1.99
N THR A 85 6.32 11.58 2.46
CA THR A 85 6.61 11.67 3.90
C THR A 85 5.61 12.54 4.68
N PRO A 86 5.34 12.25 5.96
CA PRO A 86 4.55 13.13 6.80
C PRO A 86 5.23 14.50 6.97
N ALA A 87 4.42 15.57 7.06
CA ALA A 87 4.93 16.93 7.24
C ALA A 87 5.72 17.16 8.55
N ARG A 88 5.57 16.27 9.53
CA ARG A 88 6.29 16.36 10.81
C ARG A 88 7.39 15.29 10.86
N PRO A 89 8.64 15.65 11.19
CA PRO A 89 9.69 14.67 11.40
C PRO A 89 9.40 13.79 12.61
N GLY A 90 9.93 12.57 12.58
CA GLY A 90 9.89 11.64 13.70
C GLY A 90 9.75 10.20 13.24
N GLU A 91 9.66 9.29 14.21
CA GLU A 91 9.34 7.90 13.93
C GLU A 91 7.88 7.78 13.50
N HIS A 92 7.68 7.10 12.38
CA HIS A 92 6.39 6.83 11.80
C HIS A 92 6.36 5.39 11.30
N THR A 93 5.19 4.77 11.35
CA THR A 93 4.94 3.47 10.72
C THR A 93 4.14 3.67 9.44
N LEU A 94 4.64 3.12 8.34
CA LEU A 94 3.91 3.00 7.10
C LEU A 94 3.09 1.70 7.14
N GLN A 95 1.77 1.81 6.99
CA GLN A 95 0.90 0.64 6.87
C GLN A 95 0.31 0.59 5.47
N VAL A 96 0.63 -0.47 4.74
CA VAL A 96 0.14 -0.72 3.37
C VAL A 96 -1.15 -1.52 3.40
N GLU A 97 -2.12 -1.17 2.56
CA GLU A 97 -3.42 -1.84 2.48
C GLU A 97 -4.02 -1.81 1.07
N LEU A 98 -4.91 -2.76 0.78
CA LEU A 98 -5.74 -2.74 -0.41
C LEU A 98 -7.04 -1.96 -0.14
N VAL A 99 -7.44 -1.12 -1.09
CA VAL A 99 -8.67 -0.29 -1.02
C VAL A 99 -9.53 -0.50 -2.27
N GLU A 100 -10.85 -0.35 -2.13
CA GLU A 100 -11.87 -0.46 -3.19
C GLU A 100 -12.42 0.93 -3.58
#